data_AF-A0A5A7UFI7-F1
#
_entry.id   AF-A0A5A7UFI7-F1
#
_cell.length_a   1.000
_cell.length_b   1.000
_cell.length_c   1.000
_cell.angle_alpha   90.00
_cell.angle_beta   90.00
_cell.angle_gamma   90.00
#
_symmetry.space_group_name_H-M   'P 1'
#
loop_
_entity.id
_entity.type
_entity.pdbx_description
1 polymer ?
#
loop_
_entity_poly.entity_id
_entity_poly.type
_entity_poly.pdbx_seq_one_letter_code
_entity_poly.pdbx_strand_id
1 'polypeptide(L)'
;MCRRWLSDEHLDALFLFIRLKIKAAGIPSSQNFTTADTIFMRILVSKWPLYKECIKENRPFDWDKEYRLVDYVVGSKEDFQDPWASVDYVYSPFNVHGNHWVLLCLDLVSCQVKVWDSLPSLTTAEEMTNILLPIRQLVPKLLDSTGFFDRRGRSSTYKEPWPVVIVDSIPLQRNNSDCGVFTIKYFEYIVAGVGLDTLCQENMS
;
A
#
# COMPACT_ATOMS: atom_id res chain seq x y z
N MET A 1 11.53 29.73 3.52
CA MET A 1 11.65 28.60 4.46
C MET A 1 12.15 27.39 3.69
N CYS A 2 13.15 26.66 4.20
CA CYS A 2 13.66 25.45 3.56
C CYS A 2 12.66 24.31 3.82
N ARG A 3 11.91 23.88 2.80
CA ARG A 3 10.98 22.74 2.92
C ARG A 3 11.80 21.46 3.08
N ARG A 4 11.60 20.75 4.20
CA ARG A 4 12.21 19.44 4.43
C ARG A 4 11.32 18.36 3.84
N TRP A 5 11.95 17.37 3.24
CA TRP A 5 11.29 16.20 2.70
C TRP A 5 10.84 15.30 3.85
N LEU A 6 9.65 14.68 3.71
CA LEU A 6 9.19 13.70 4.68
C LEU A 6 9.96 12.39 4.49
N SER A 7 10.40 11.81 5.60
CA SER A 7 11.05 10.49 5.67
C SER A 7 10.03 9.39 5.95
N ASP A 8 10.48 8.14 5.88
CA ASP A 8 9.68 6.95 6.19
C ASP A 8 8.96 7.07 7.53
N GLU A 9 9.69 7.50 8.58
CA GLU A 9 9.15 7.59 9.94
C GLU A 9 7.99 8.59 10.04
N HIS A 10 8.05 9.67 9.27
CA HIS A 10 6.95 10.66 9.24
C HIS A 10 5.71 10.06 8.59
N LEU A 11 5.87 9.36 7.47
CA LEU A 11 4.76 8.74 6.74
C LEU A 11 4.14 7.61 7.57
N ASP A 12 4.96 6.71 8.10
CA ASP A 12 4.51 5.56 8.90
C ASP A 12 3.77 6.01 10.16
N ALA A 13 4.32 7.00 10.89
CA ALA A 13 3.68 7.54 12.08
C ALA A 13 2.33 8.21 11.76
N LEU A 14 2.24 8.99 10.68
CA LEU A 14 1.00 9.67 10.30
C LEU A 14 -0.06 8.70 9.77
N PHE A 15 0.33 7.66 9.03
CA PHE A 15 -0.60 6.61 8.59
C PHE A 15 -1.18 5.85 9.79
N LEU A 16 -0.32 5.47 10.74
CA LEU A 16 -0.73 4.82 11.98
C LEU A 16 -1.67 5.73 12.78
N PHE A 17 -1.29 6.99 12.98
CA PHE A 17 -2.10 7.97 13.71
C PHE A 17 -3.48 8.17 13.08
N ILE A 18 -3.54 8.39 11.76
CA ILE A 18 -4.81 8.57 11.04
C ILE A 18 -5.69 7.32 11.18
N ARG A 19 -5.14 6.11 10.98
CA ARG A 19 -5.91 4.87 11.17
C ARG A 19 -6.49 4.78 12.57
N LEU A 20 -5.68 5.02 13.60
CA LEU A 20 -6.12 4.97 15.00
C LEU A 20 -7.21 6.03 15.27
N LYS A 21 -7.02 7.26 14.78
CA LYS A 21 -7.98 8.36 14.93
C LYS A 21 -9.33 8.04 14.28
N ILE A 22 -9.33 7.54 13.05
CA ILE A 22 -10.56 7.19 12.32
C ILE A 22 -11.29 6.06 13.03
N LYS A 23 -10.58 5.01 13.44
CA LYS A 23 -11.17 3.87 14.16
C LYS A 23 -11.72 4.26 15.54
N ALA A 24 -10.98 5.07 16.29
CA ALA A 24 -11.41 5.53 17.62
C ALA A 24 -12.60 6.48 17.57
N ALA A 25 -12.65 7.36 16.57
CA ALA A 25 -13.76 8.29 16.40
C ALA A 25 -15.07 7.61 15.96
N GLY A 26 -15.03 6.34 15.55
CA GLY A 26 -16.19 5.64 15.03
C GLY A 26 -16.82 6.39 13.85
N ILE A 27 -16.03 7.19 13.13
CA ILE A 27 -16.47 7.87 11.92
C ILE A 27 -17.04 6.76 11.04
N PRO A 28 -18.30 6.87 10.57
CA PRO A 28 -18.87 5.91 9.64
C PRO A 28 -17.99 5.92 8.38
N SER A 29 -16.96 5.09 8.41
CA SER A 29 -16.00 4.99 7.34
C SER A 29 -16.75 4.45 6.14
N SER A 30 -16.59 5.09 5.00
CA SER A 30 -17.05 4.50 3.74
C SER A 30 -16.26 3.23 3.38
N GLN A 31 -15.16 2.93 4.10
CA GLN A 31 -14.26 1.83 3.79
C GLN A 31 -13.82 1.03 5.02
N ASN A 32 -13.83 -0.29 4.93
CA ASN A 32 -13.22 -1.17 5.93
C ASN A 32 -11.72 -1.32 5.60
N PHE A 33 -10.82 -0.72 6.38
CA PHE A 33 -9.40 -0.67 6.02
C PHE A 33 -8.44 -0.94 7.20
N THR A 34 -7.20 -1.23 6.84
CA THR A 34 -6.04 -1.10 7.72
C THR A 34 -4.86 -0.46 6.97
N THR A 35 -3.71 -0.35 7.62
CA THR A 35 -2.48 0.18 7.03
C THR A 35 -1.37 -0.85 7.06
N ALA A 36 -0.38 -0.67 6.20
CA ALA A 36 0.95 -1.25 6.30
C ALA A 36 1.98 -0.12 6.25
N ASP A 37 3.17 -0.36 6.79
CA ASP A 37 4.25 0.62 6.84
C ASP A 37 5.26 0.40 5.70
N THR A 38 6.21 1.33 5.59
CA THR A 38 7.33 1.23 4.64
C THR A 38 8.18 -0.03 4.84
N ILE A 39 8.25 -0.55 6.08
CA ILE A 39 9.01 -1.76 6.42
C ILE A 39 8.39 -2.98 5.74
N PHE A 40 7.07 -3.16 5.82
CA PHE A 40 6.35 -4.23 5.13
C PHE A 40 6.66 -4.20 3.63
N MET A 41 6.50 -3.04 2.99
CA MET A 41 6.73 -2.89 1.55
C MET A 41 8.18 -3.20 1.14
N ARG A 42 9.16 -2.73 1.92
CA ARG A 42 10.58 -3.01 1.67
C ARG A 42 10.92 -4.47 1.82
N ILE A 43 10.46 -5.12 2.90
CA ILE A 43 10.68 -6.54 3.11
C ILE A 43 10.07 -7.32 1.95
N LEU A 44 8.82 -7.04 1.57
CA LEU A 44 8.15 -7.72 0.47
C LEU A 44 8.92 -7.60 -0.85
N VAL A 45 9.31 -6.38 -1.24
CA VAL A 45 10.10 -6.14 -2.46
C VAL A 45 11.45 -6.86 -2.40
N SER A 46 12.10 -6.90 -1.24
CA SER A 46 13.40 -7.58 -1.05
C SER A 46 13.34 -9.09 -1.31
N LYS A 47 12.16 -9.72 -1.24
CA LYS A 47 11.99 -11.16 -1.49
C LYS A 47 11.87 -11.52 -2.97
N TRP A 48 11.73 -10.53 -3.84
CA TRP A 48 11.54 -10.78 -5.27
C TRP A 48 12.67 -11.58 -5.93
N PRO A 49 13.96 -11.31 -5.70
CA PRO A 49 15.04 -12.11 -6.29
C PRO A 49 14.96 -13.58 -5.88
N LEU A 50 14.79 -13.85 -4.59
CA LEU A 50 14.68 -15.21 -4.04
C LEU A 50 13.43 -15.93 -4.58
N TYR A 51 12.31 -15.24 -4.70
CA TYR A 51 11.09 -15.81 -5.27
C TYR A 51 11.26 -16.21 -6.74
N LYS A 52 11.97 -15.40 -7.54
CA LYS A 52 12.30 -15.76 -8.93
C LYS A 52 13.19 -17.00 -9.01
N GLU A 53 14.15 -17.14 -8.10
CA GLU A 53 14.98 -18.35 -8.02
C GLU A 53 14.14 -19.58 -7.69
N CYS A 54 13.20 -19.47 -6.73
CA CYS A 54 12.28 -20.57 -6.42
C CYS A 54 11.52 -21.05 -7.66
N ILE A 55 10.96 -20.11 -8.43
CA ILE A 55 10.23 -20.44 -9.67
C ILE A 55 11.15 -21.12 -10.67
N LYS A 56 12.36 -20.58 -10.90
CA LYS A 56 13.33 -21.14 -11.86
C LYS A 56 13.72 -22.57 -11.51
N GLU A 57 13.83 -22.87 -10.21
CA GLU A 57 14.21 -24.19 -9.69
C GLU A 57 13.00 -25.12 -9.49
N ASN A 58 11.79 -24.68 -9.81
CA ASN A 58 10.54 -25.41 -9.58
C ASN A 58 10.37 -25.87 -8.11
N ARG A 59 10.78 -25.01 -7.17
CA ARG A 59 10.64 -25.24 -5.72
C ARG A 59 9.62 -24.26 -5.10
N PRO A 60 8.90 -24.66 -4.05
CA PRO A 60 8.02 -23.75 -3.34
C PRO A 60 8.82 -22.64 -2.65
N PHE A 61 8.22 -21.44 -2.56
CA PHE A 61 8.72 -20.36 -1.73
C PHE A 61 8.26 -20.59 -0.29
N ASP A 62 9.20 -20.56 0.65
CA ASP A 62 8.97 -20.87 2.06
C ASP A 62 8.49 -19.63 2.82
N TRP A 63 7.18 -19.43 2.85
CA TRP A 63 6.54 -18.28 3.54
C TRP A 63 6.67 -18.34 5.06
N ASP A 64 6.88 -19.52 5.65
CA ASP A 64 7.03 -19.67 7.10
C ASP A 64 8.33 -19.01 7.59
N LYS A 65 9.37 -19.00 6.74
CA LYS A 65 10.60 -18.23 7.00
C LYS A 65 10.42 -16.72 6.89
N GLU A 66 9.33 -16.28 6.25
CA GLU A 66 8.97 -14.88 6.09
C GLU A 66 7.88 -14.45 7.09
N TYR A 67 7.97 -14.97 8.34
CA TYR A 67 7.03 -14.70 9.43
C TYR A 67 6.71 -13.21 9.61
N ARG A 68 7.69 -12.32 9.40
CA ARG A 68 7.47 -10.87 9.51
C ARG A 68 6.43 -10.35 8.52
N LEU A 69 6.34 -10.91 7.31
CA LEU A 69 5.31 -10.53 6.33
C LEU A 69 3.98 -11.20 6.68
N VAL A 70 4.04 -12.47 7.10
CA VAL A 70 2.86 -13.23 7.55
C VAL A 70 2.17 -12.53 8.71
N ASP A 71 2.93 -12.01 9.67
CA ASP A 71 2.43 -11.36 10.87
C ASP A 71 1.55 -10.14 10.58
N TYR A 72 1.88 -9.35 9.55
CA TYR A 72 1.00 -8.25 9.11
C TYR A 72 -0.32 -8.79 8.56
N VAL A 73 -0.25 -9.83 7.72
CA VAL A 73 -1.44 -10.37 7.03
C VAL A 73 -2.40 -11.06 7.99
N VAL A 74 -1.88 -11.79 8.98
CA VAL A 74 -2.72 -12.49 9.97
C VAL A 74 -3.09 -11.61 11.16
N GLY A 75 -2.51 -10.40 11.28
CA GLY A 75 -2.81 -9.45 12.35
C GLY A 75 -2.13 -9.76 13.69
N SER A 76 -0.99 -10.48 13.68
CA SER A 76 -0.17 -10.73 14.89
C SER A 76 0.93 -9.70 15.10
N LYS A 77 1.20 -8.84 14.11
CA LYS A 77 2.20 -7.77 14.21
C LYS A 77 1.71 -6.68 15.18
N GLU A 78 2.56 -6.31 16.15
CA GLU A 78 2.32 -5.16 17.04
C GLU A 78 2.03 -3.89 16.24
N ASP A 79 1.10 -3.07 16.73
CA ASP A 79 0.47 -1.94 16.05
C ASP A 79 -0.37 -2.31 14.82
N PHE A 80 -0.17 -3.45 14.16
CA PHE A 80 -0.87 -3.86 12.93
C PHE A 80 -1.76 -5.09 13.14
N GLN A 81 -2.66 -5.00 14.12
CA GLN A 81 -3.42 -6.15 14.62
C GLN A 81 -4.73 -6.44 13.88
N ASP A 82 -5.01 -5.74 12.78
CA ASP A 82 -6.18 -6.04 11.94
C ASP A 82 -5.81 -7.16 10.95
N PRO A 83 -6.40 -8.36 11.05
CA PRO A 83 -6.17 -9.39 10.05
C PRO A 83 -6.63 -8.90 8.68
N TRP A 84 -5.82 -9.10 7.65
CA TRP A 84 -6.17 -8.62 6.32
C TRP A 84 -7.43 -9.31 5.79
N ALA A 85 -7.69 -10.54 6.24
CA ALA A 85 -8.92 -11.28 5.93
C ALA A 85 -10.20 -10.55 6.39
N SER A 86 -10.14 -9.62 7.36
CA SER A 86 -11.29 -8.87 7.87
C SER A 86 -11.41 -7.43 7.35
N VAL A 87 -10.53 -6.97 6.46
CA VAL A 87 -10.56 -5.59 5.91
C VAL A 87 -10.59 -5.56 4.38
N ASP A 88 -11.22 -4.56 3.77
CA ASP A 88 -11.34 -4.48 2.32
C ASP A 88 -10.10 -3.86 1.65
N TYR A 89 -9.39 -3.01 2.38
CA TYR A 89 -8.26 -2.23 1.86
C TYR A 89 -7.07 -2.20 2.82
N VAL A 90 -5.87 -2.25 2.27
CA VAL A 90 -4.63 -1.97 3.01
C VAL A 90 -3.92 -0.80 2.36
N TYR A 91 -3.79 0.30 3.10
CA TYR A 91 -3.10 1.50 2.62
C TYR A 91 -1.65 1.53 3.12
N SER A 92 -0.73 1.97 2.26
CA SER A 92 0.68 2.12 2.63
C SER A 92 1.30 3.28 1.87
N PRO A 93 2.20 4.04 2.49
CA PRO A 93 3.12 4.87 1.74
C PRO A 93 4.09 3.96 0.97
N PHE A 94 4.51 4.39 -0.22
CA PHE A 94 5.54 3.70 -0.99
C PHE A 94 6.50 4.72 -1.60
N ASN A 95 7.80 4.44 -1.47
CA ASN A 95 8.83 5.30 -1.98
C ASN A 95 9.36 4.74 -3.32
N VAL A 96 9.03 5.44 -4.39
CA VAL A 96 9.49 5.17 -5.75
C VAL A 96 10.92 5.72 -5.87
N HIS A 97 11.86 4.85 -6.22
CA HIS A 97 13.29 5.18 -6.43
C HIS A 97 14.01 5.89 -5.27
N GLY A 98 13.44 5.92 -4.06
CA GLY A 98 14.03 6.61 -2.92
C GLY A 98 13.79 8.13 -2.89
N ASN A 99 13.03 8.68 -3.84
CA ASN A 99 12.85 10.13 -4.00
C ASN A 99 11.41 10.56 -4.35
N HIS A 100 10.43 9.67 -4.36
CA HIS A 100 9.06 10.05 -4.68
C HIS A 100 8.05 9.22 -3.90
N TRP A 101 7.21 9.89 -3.12
CA TRP A 101 6.19 9.23 -2.32
C TRP A 101 4.88 9.13 -3.10
N VAL A 102 4.33 7.91 -3.11
CA VAL A 102 2.99 7.63 -3.63
C VAL A 102 2.17 6.91 -2.56
N LEU A 103 0.85 7.04 -2.65
CA LEU A 103 -0.07 6.20 -1.86
C LEU A 103 -0.33 4.91 -2.62
N LEU A 104 -0.09 3.77 -1.97
CA LEU A 104 -0.56 2.47 -2.43
C LEU A 104 -1.82 2.05 -1.66
N CYS A 105 -2.73 1.41 -2.38
CA CYS A 105 -3.81 0.61 -1.80
C CYS A 105 -3.75 -0.79 -2.37
N LEU A 106 -3.58 -1.78 -1.50
CA LEU A 106 -3.87 -3.17 -1.80
C LEU A 106 -5.39 -3.33 -1.66
N ASP A 107 -6.08 -3.29 -2.79
CA ASP A 107 -7.52 -3.48 -2.86
C ASP A 107 -7.79 -4.99 -2.78
N LEU A 108 -8.06 -5.44 -1.55
CA LEU A 108 -8.28 -6.85 -1.25
C LEU A 108 -9.63 -7.33 -1.77
N VAL A 109 -10.54 -6.43 -2.15
CA VAL A 109 -11.85 -6.77 -2.72
C VAL A 109 -11.69 -7.13 -4.19
N SER A 110 -11.13 -6.22 -4.99
CA SER A 110 -10.94 -6.38 -6.42
C SER A 110 -9.61 -7.06 -6.79
N CYS A 111 -8.73 -7.33 -5.81
CA CYS A 111 -7.43 -7.96 -5.99
C CYS A 111 -6.56 -7.17 -6.99
N GLN A 112 -6.33 -5.90 -6.68
CA GLN A 112 -5.58 -4.96 -7.49
C GLN A 112 -4.70 -4.05 -6.62
N VAL A 113 -3.64 -3.49 -7.21
CA VAL A 113 -2.80 -2.47 -6.56
C VAL A 113 -3.17 -1.12 -7.15
N LYS A 114 -3.78 -0.24 -6.35
CA LYS A 114 -4.07 1.14 -6.76
C LYS A 114 -2.95 2.07 -6.33
N VAL A 115 -2.64 3.06 -7.17
CA VAL A 115 -1.59 4.05 -6.95
C VAL A 115 -2.16 5.45 -7.11
N TRP A 116 -2.01 6.30 -6.10
CA TRP A 116 -2.22 7.74 -6.23
C TRP A 116 -0.87 8.42 -6.29
N ASP A 117 -0.57 9.00 -7.45
CA ASP A 117 0.69 9.68 -7.74
C ASP A 117 0.43 11.17 -7.97
N SER A 118 0.91 12.01 -7.04
CA SER A 118 0.77 13.46 -7.14
C SER A 118 1.69 14.10 -8.17
N LEU A 119 2.72 13.41 -8.66
CA LEU A 119 3.70 13.91 -9.64
C LEU A 119 3.98 12.88 -10.75
N PRO A 120 2.98 12.57 -11.60
CA PRO A 120 3.09 11.54 -12.64
C PRO A 120 4.12 11.87 -13.73
N SER A 121 4.66 13.09 -13.76
CA SER A 121 5.76 13.46 -14.65
C SER A 121 7.10 12.80 -14.27
N LEU A 122 7.25 12.30 -13.04
CA LEU A 122 8.48 11.62 -12.61
C LEU A 122 8.53 10.14 -12.98
N THR A 123 7.39 9.47 -13.04
CA THR A 123 7.31 8.03 -13.25
C THR A 123 6.12 7.73 -14.14
N THR A 124 6.38 7.19 -15.32
CA THR A 124 5.30 6.81 -16.25
C THR A 124 4.45 5.67 -15.68
N ALA A 125 3.21 5.51 -16.15
CA ALA A 125 2.34 4.40 -15.70
C ALA A 125 2.95 3.02 -15.98
N GLU A 126 3.64 2.86 -17.12
CA GLU A 126 4.36 1.63 -17.47
C GLU A 126 5.52 1.37 -16.51
N GLU A 127 6.32 2.40 -16.25
CA GLU A 127 7.44 2.30 -15.30
C GLU A 127 6.93 1.97 -13.88
N MET A 128 5.88 2.64 -13.42
CA MET A 128 5.24 2.34 -12.13
C MET A 128 4.79 0.88 -12.05
N THR A 129 4.19 0.37 -13.13
CA THR A 129 3.75 -1.04 -13.21
C THR A 129 4.94 -1.99 -13.09
N ASN A 130 6.08 -1.64 -13.69
CA ASN A 130 7.32 -2.43 -13.60
C ASN A 130 7.96 -2.34 -12.19
N ILE A 131 7.96 -1.17 -11.57
CA ILE A 131 8.46 -0.96 -10.20
C ILE A 131 7.65 -1.77 -9.20
N LEU A 132 6.33 -1.84 -9.39
CA LEU A 132 5.41 -2.59 -8.52
C LEU A 132 5.32 -4.08 -8.89
N LEU A 133 6.11 -4.57 -9.85
CA LEU A 133 6.14 -5.99 -10.25
C LEU A 133 6.33 -6.94 -9.05
N PRO A 134 7.27 -6.70 -8.12
CA PRO A 134 7.39 -7.51 -6.90
C PRO A 134 6.11 -7.56 -6.09
N ILE A 135 5.46 -6.42 -5.86
CA ILE A 135 4.28 -6.30 -5.00
C ILE A 135 3.11 -7.04 -5.64
N ARG A 136 2.80 -6.76 -6.91
CA ARG A 136 1.66 -7.38 -7.59
C ARG A 136 1.80 -8.90 -7.76
N GLN A 137 3.03 -9.42 -7.75
CA GLN A 137 3.34 -10.85 -7.86
C GLN A 137 3.34 -11.55 -6.50
N LEU A 138 3.89 -10.91 -5.46
CA LEU A 138 4.11 -11.53 -4.16
C LEU A 138 2.92 -11.40 -3.21
N VAL A 139 2.19 -10.28 -3.23
CA VAL A 139 0.99 -10.09 -2.38
C VAL A 139 0.01 -11.26 -2.52
N PRO A 140 -0.42 -11.68 -3.73
CA PRO A 140 -1.38 -12.77 -3.87
C PRO A 140 -0.85 -14.09 -3.30
N LYS A 141 0.46 -14.35 -3.42
CA LYS A 141 1.09 -15.58 -2.92
C LYS A 141 1.26 -15.59 -1.41
N LEU A 142 1.59 -14.43 -0.82
CA LEU A 142 1.61 -14.24 0.63
C LEU A 142 0.19 -14.40 1.21
N LEU A 143 -0.82 -13.83 0.57
CA LEU A 143 -2.21 -14.00 1.00
C LEU A 143 -2.61 -15.48 0.97
N ASP A 144 -2.29 -16.18 -0.12
CA ASP A 144 -2.59 -17.60 -0.25
C ASP A 144 -1.93 -18.46 0.83
N SER A 145 -0.65 -18.22 1.14
CA SER A 145 0.08 -18.99 2.15
C SER A 145 -0.50 -18.83 3.56
N THR A 146 -1.20 -17.73 3.84
CA THR A 146 -1.88 -17.53 5.12
C THR A 146 -3.31 -18.08 5.17
N GLY A 147 -3.84 -18.64 4.07
CA GLY A 147 -5.23 -19.07 3.97
C GLY A 147 -6.23 -17.91 3.83
N PHE A 148 -5.77 -16.73 3.38
CA PHE A 148 -6.62 -15.55 3.22
C PHE A 148 -7.81 -15.80 2.27
N PHE A 149 -7.57 -16.40 1.11
CA PHE A 149 -8.62 -16.59 0.10
C PHE A 149 -9.65 -17.62 0.55
N ASP A 150 -9.23 -18.69 1.24
CA ASP A 150 -10.12 -19.70 1.80
C ASP A 150 -11.05 -19.08 2.85
N ARG A 151 -10.50 -18.25 3.76
CA ARG A 151 -11.30 -17.51 4.75
C ARG A 151 -12.31 -16.55 4.12
N ARG A 152 -12.03 -16.06 2.91
CA ARG A 152 -12.95 -15.19 2.14
C ARG A 152 -13.85 -15.93 1.17
N GLY A 153 -13.76 -17.28 1.10
CA GLY A 153 -14.53 -18.08 0.15
C GLY A 153 -14.22 -17.75 -1.32
N ARG A 154 -12.96 -17.43 -1.64
CA ARG A 154 -12.54 -16.96 -2.98
C ARG A 154 -11.81 -18.03 -3.79
N SER A 155 -11.94 -17.95 -5.12
CA SER A 155 -11.36 -18.91 -6.07
C SER A 155 -9.85 -18.75 -6.28
N SER A 156 -9.24 -19.74 -6.94
CA SER A 156 -7.81 -19.75 -7.29
C SER A 156 -7.37 -18.63 -8.24
N THR A 157 -8.28 -18.08 -9.06
CA THR A 157 -7.97 -16.97 -9.99
C THR A 157 -7.50 -15.70 -9.29
N TYR A 158 -7.87 -15.51 -8.01
CA TYR A 158 -7.40 -14.37 -7.21
C TYR A 158 -5.93 -14.48 -6.77
N LYS A 159 -5.31 -15.65 -7.01
CA LYS A 159 -3.90 -15.95 -6.73
C LYS A 159 -2.97 -15.53 -7.89
N GLU A 160 -3.52 -15.06 -9.01
CA GLU A 160 -2.78 -14.52 -10.15
C GLU A 160 -2.17 -13.14 -9.85
N PRO A 161 -1.18 -12.66 -10.63
CA PRO A 161 -0.57 -11.36 -10.41
C PRO A 161 -1.60 -10.23 -10.54
N TRP A 162 -1.75 -9.44 -9.49
CA TRP A 162 -2.77 -8.39 -9.44
C TRP A 162 -2.53 -7.29 -10.47
N PRO A 163 -3.55 -6.74 -11.15
CA PRO A 163 -3.36 -5.57 -12.00
C PRO A 163 -2.93 -4.35 -11.17
N VAL A 164 -2.21 -3.44 -11.81
CA VAL A 164 -1.86 -2.12 -11.26
C VAL A 164 -2.80 -1.09 -11.88
N VAL A 165 -3.40 -0.25 -11.04
CA VAL A 165 -4.33 0.81 -11.45
C VAL A 165 -3.77 2.14 -10.97
N ILE A 166 -3.34 2.98 -11.91
CA ILE A 166 -2.98 4.36 -11.61
C ILE A 166 -4.27 5.17 -11.52
N VAL A 167 -4.52 5.80 -10.38
CA VAL A 167 -5.75 6.56 -10.14
C VAL A 167 -5.61 7.94 -10.79
N ASP A 168 -6.51 8.24 -11.72
CA ASP A 168 -6.59 9.51 -12.42
C ASP A 168 -7.51 10.51 -11.69
N SER A 169 -7.64 11.71 -12.27
CA SER A 169 -8.58 12.74 -11.79
C SER A 169 -8.36 13.14 -10.33
N ILE A 170 -7.10 13.08 -9.88
CA ILE A 170 -6.67 13.48 -8.55
C ILE A 170 -5.99 14.86 -8.58
N PRO A 171 -5.97 15.58 -7.45
CA PRO A 171 -5.11 16.75 -7.29
C PRO A 171 -3.67 16.42 -7.67
N LEU A 172 -2.92 17.38 -8.21
CA LEU A 172 -1.50 17.17 -8.54
C LEU A 172 -0.65 18.19 -7.79
N GLN A 173 0.54 17.76 -7.38
CA GLN A 173 1.51 18.67 -6.79
C GLN A 173 2.13 19.55 -7.88
N ARG A 174 2.51 20.78 -7.51
CA ARG A 174 3.14 21.75 -8.42
C ARG A 174 4.59 22.04 -8.07
N ASN A 175 5.13 21.34 -7.08
CA ASN A 175 6.53 21.43 -6.67
C ASN A 175 7.15 20.03 -6.56
N ASN A 176 8.43 19.98 -6.19
CA ASN A 176 9.20 18.73 -6.15
C ASN A 176 9.40 18.19 -4.72
N SER A 177 8.75 18.75 -3.69
CA SER A 177 9.00 18.39 -2.28
C SER A 177 7.80 17.82 -1.53
N ASP A 178 6.58 18.05 -2.02
CA ASP A 178 5.37 17.81 -1.23
C ASP A 178 4.75 16.42 -1.44
N CYS A 179 5.37 15.51 -2.21
CA CYS A 179 4.81 14.18 -2.51
C CYS A 179 4.42 13.38 -1.26
N GLY A 180 5.20 13.52 -0.18
CA GLY A 180 4.85 12.92 1.11
C GLY A 180 3.58 13.51 1.72
N VAL A 181 3.40 14.84 1.66
CA VAL A 181 2.20 15.53 2.17
C VAL A 181 0.97 15.13 1.37
N PHE A 182 1.09 15.10 0.03
CA PHE A 182 0.03 14.61 -0.84
C PHE A 182 -0.35 13.16 -0.54
N THR A 183 0.64 12.28 -0.36
CA THR A 183 0.43 10.87 0.01
C THR A 183 -0.39 10.73 1.30
N ILE A 184 -0.06 11.50 2.34
CA ILE A 184 -0.80 11.52 3.61
C ILE A 184 -2.21 12.05 3.43
N LYS A 185 -2.37 13.12 2.65
CA LYS A 185 -3.66 13.79 2.46
C LYS A 185 -4.61 12.96 1.60
N TYR A 186 -4.12 12.29 0.57
CA TYR A 186 -4.91 11.30 -0.15
C TYR A 186 -5.41 10.22 0.78
N PHE A 187 -4.52 9.65 1.60
CA PHE A 187 -4.91 8.63 2.56
C PHE A 187 -5.98 9.15 3.51
N GLU A 188 -5.73 10.28 4.20
CA GLU A 188 -6.65 10.91 5.15
C GLU A 188 -8.05 11.13 4.55
N TYR A 189 -8.11 11.74 3.36
CA TYR A 189 -9.38 12.08 2.72
C TYR A 189 -10.15 10.84 2.27
N ILE A 190 -9.46 9.86 1.66
CA ILE A 190 -10.08 8.62 1.20
C ILE A 190 -10.72 7.88 2.38
N VAL A 191 -9.99 7.70 3.48
CA VAL A 191 -10.49 6.93 4.63
C VAL A 191 -11.49 7.72 5.48
N ALA A 192 -11.49 9.05 5.41
CA ALA A 192 -12.52 9.90 6.00
C ALA A 192 -13.79 9.99 5.14
N GLY A 193 -13.78 9.44 3.93
CA GLY A 193 -14.91 9.54 2.98
C GLY A 193 -15.10 10.95 2.42
N VAL A 194 -14.04 11.77 2.38
CA VAL A 194 -14.05 13.13 1.85
C VAL A 194 -13.54 13.13 0.41
N GLY A 195 -14.20 13.88 -0.46
CA GLY A 195 -13.80 14.02 -1.86
C GLY A 195 -12.43 14.69 -2.02
N LEU A 196 -11.59 14.12 -2.88
CA LEU A 196 -10.26 14.66 -3.18
C LEU A 196 -10.30 15.97 -3.96
N ASP A 197 -11.45 16.34 -4.54
CA ASP A 197 -11.68 17.57 -5.31
C ASP A 197 -11.44 18.86 -4.50
N THR A 198 -11.48 18.75 -3.18
CA THR A 198 -11.22 19.87 -2.26
C THR A 198 -9.74 20.05 -1.89
N LEU A 199 -8.87 19.11 -2.27
CA LEU A 199 -7.43 19.19 -2.07
C LEU A 199 -6.76 19.97 -3.21
N CYS A 200 -5.94 20.95 -2.85
CA CYS A 200 -5.12 21.69 -3.80
C CYS A 200 -3.76 22.02 -3.17
N GLN A 201 -2.76 22.30 -4.01
CA GLN A 201 -1.39 22.60 -3.59
C GLN A 201 -1.32 23.73 -2.54
N GLU A 202 -2.21 24.71 -2.62
CA GLU A 202 -2.29 25.86 -1.72
C GLU A 202 -2.69 25.47 -0.28
N ASN A 203 -3.40 24.35 -0.11
CA ASN A 203 -3.81 23.81 1.18
C ASN A 203 -2.81 22.79 1.76
N MET A 204 -1.68 22.55 1.08
CA MET A 204 -0.67 21.54 1.44
C MET A 204 0.59 22.12 2.12
N SER A 205 0.59 23.40 2.48
CA SER A 205 1.76 24.12 3.02
C SER A 205 1.55 24.71 4.40
#